data_AF-N9K721-F1
#
_entry.id   AF-N9K721-F1
#
_cell.length_a   1.000
_cell.length_b   1.000
_cell.length_c   1.000
_cell.angle_alpha   90.00
_cell.angle_beta   90.00
_cell.angle_gamma   90.00
#
_symmetry.space_group_name_H-M   'P 1'
#
loop_
_entity.id
_entity.type
_entity.pdbx_description
1 polymer ?
#
loop_
_entity_poly.entity_id
_entity_poly.type
_entity_poly.pdbx_seq_one_letter_code
_entity_poly.pdbx_strand_id
1 'polypeptide(L)'
;MPVSQIKTPGVYLEVNTNTQRSGLPENTQKVLFITNDQQAQPPNTEVMPVDIYDKAQADLLFGNGETTSEAGRMITAAIKTNRVVSVQCLGKPAQQS
;
A
#
# COMPACT_ATOMS: atom_id res chain seq x y z
N MET A 1 45.28 52.99 -15.30
CA MET A 1 44.94 52.04 -14.22
C MET A 1 43.54 51.52 -14.50
N PRO A 2 43.32 50.22 -14.73
CA PRO A 2 41.98 49.69 -14.95
C PRO A 2 41.29 49.47 -13.60
N VAL A 3 40.03 49.88 -13.54
CA VAL A 3 39.15 49.77 -12.36
C VAL A 3 38.72 48.31 -12.20
N SER A 4 38.87 47.79 -10.99
CA SER A 4 38.56 46.42 -10.58
C SER A 4 37.13 46.01 -10.94
N GLN A 5 36.97 44.91 -11.68
CA GLN A 5 35.66 44.29 -11.93
C GLN A 5 35.05 43.81 -10.62
N ILE A 6 34.10 44.57 -10.07
CA ILE A 6 33.28 44.16 -8.94
C ILE A 6 32.44 42.96 -9.39
N LYS A 7 32.72 41.77 -8.83
CA LYS A 7 31.90 40.57 -9.02
C LYS A 7 30.54 40.83 -8.40
N THR A 8 29.51 41.06 -9.22
CA THR A 8 28.12 41.06 -8.76
C THR A 8 27.79 39.71 -8.14
N PRO A 9 27.22 39.63 -6.92
CA PRO A 9 26.80 38.37 -6.35
C PRO A 9 25.65 37.82 -7.20
N GLY A 10 25.94 36.82 -8.03
CA GLY A 10 24.91 35.98 -8.60
C GLY A 10 24.22 35.28 -7.44
N VAL A 11 22.90 35.46 -7.32
CA VAL A 11 22.09 34.73 -6.34
C VAL A 11 22.27 33.25 -6.65
N TYR A 12 22.91 32.51 -5.75
CA TYR A 12 22.98 31.05 -5.84
C TYR A 12 21.60 30.47 -5.53
N LEU A 13 20.74 30.39 -6.54
CA LEU A 13 19.45 29.67 -6.52
C LEU A 13 19.61 28.20 -6.93
N GLU A 14 20.80 27.63 -6.79
CA GLU A 14 20.96 26.19 -6.92
C GLU A 14 20.55 25.53 -5.61
N VAL A 15 19.25 25.52 -5.35
CA VAL A 15 18.70 24.52 -4.45
C VAL A 15 18.88 23.17 -5.14
N ASN A 16 19.77 22.35 -4.59
CA ASN A 16 19.93 20.98 -5.03
C ASN A 16 18.60 20.25 -4.76
N THR A 17 17.74 20.17 -5.78
CA THR A 17 16.41 19.52 -5.71
C THR A 17 16.52 18.01 -5.50
N ASN A 18 17.71 17.43 -5.66
CA ASN A 18 17.93 16.01 -5.45
C ASN A 18 18.14 15.66 -3.96
N THR A 19 18.51 16.62 -3.10
CA THR A 19 18.76 16.36 -1.67
C THR A 19 17.49 16.36 -0.82
N GLN A 20 16.40 16.98 -1.26
CA GLN A 20 15.16 17.09 -0.46
C GLN A 20 14.24 15.85 -0.49
N ARG A 21 14.68 14.73 -1.06
CA ARG A 21 13.88 13.49 -1.07
C ARG A 21 14.65 12.22 -0.70
N SER A 22 15.80 12.34 -0.05
CA SER A 22 16.67 11.19 0.28
C SER A 22 16.95 11.05 1.79
N GLY A 23 15.97 11.39 2.65
CA GLY A 23 16.18 11.37 4.10
C GLY A 23 15.44 10.26 4.85
N LEU A 24 14.23 9.91 4.42
CA LEU A 24 13.48 8.79 5.01
C LEU A 24 13.32 7.68 3.98
N PRO A 25 13.69 6.43 4.32
CA PRO A 25 13.27 5.26 3.56
C PRO A 25 11.77 5.33 3.33
N GLU A 26 11.33 4.94 2.14
CA GLU A 26 9.91 4.80 1.85
C GLU A 26 9.31 3.84 2.90
N ASN A 27 8.39 4.35 3.72
CA ASN A 27 7.77 3.57 4.78
C ASN A 27 6.70 2.66 4.15
N THR A 28 7.14 1.61 3.46
CA THR A 28 6.29 0.59 2.86
C THR A 28 5.70 -0.28 3.96
N GLN A 29 4.63 0.21 4.58
CA GLN A 29 3.89 -0.54 5.59
C GLN A 29 3.00 -1.55 4.90
N LYS A 30 3.19 -2.83 5.25
CA LYS A 30 2.32 -3.92 4.83
C LYS A 30 1.48 -4.40 6.00
N VAL A 31 0.17 -4.50 5.79
CA VAL A 31 -0.80 -4.90 6.81
C VAL A 31 -1.44 -6.21 6.37
N LEU A 32 -1.50 -7.17 7.30
CA LEU A 32 -2.18 -8.45 7.09
C LEU A 32 -3.51 -8.42 7.85
N PHE A 33 -4.61 -8.65 7.12
CA PHE A 33 -5.93 -8.89 7.69
C PHE A 33 -6.16 -10.39 7.83
N ILE A 34 -6.53 -10.80 9.03
CA ILE A 34 -6.98 -12.17 9.33
C ILE A 34 -8.49 -12.08 9.53
N THR A 35 -9.25 -12.66 8.62
CA THR A 35 -10.72 -12.57 8.63
C THR A 35 -11.34 -13.95 8.79
N ASN A 36 -12.61 -13.99 9.21
CA ASN A 36 -13.39 -15.22 9.28
C ASN A 36 -13.96 -15.64 7.93
N ASP A 37 -13.79 -14.80 6.91
CA ASP A 37 -14.23 -15.06 5.55
C ASP A 37 -13.61 -16.36 5.01
N GLN A 38 -14.33 -17.06 4.13
CA GLN A 38 -13.79 -18.24 3.48
C GLN A 38 -12.83 -17.81 2.37
N GLN A 39 -11.64 -18.41 2.36
CA GLN A 39 -10.69 -18.30 1.27
C GLN A 39 -10.69 -19.59 0.48
N ALA A 40 -10.87 -19.48 -0.84
CA ALA A 40 -10.74 -20.61 -1.74
C ALA A 40 -9.34 -21.21 -1.60
N GLN A 41 -9.26 -22.46 -1.12
CA GLN A 41 -7.99 -23.13 -0.96
C GLN A 41 -7.55 -23.72 -2.30
N PRO A 42 -6.34 -23.38 -2.80
CA PRO A 42 -5.79 -24.05 -3.97
C PRO A 42 -5.67 -25.57 -3.72
N PRO A 43 -5.96 -26.41 -4.71
CA PRO A 43 -5.82 -27.86 -4.57
C PRO A 43 -4.36 -28.19 -4.27
N ASN A 44 -4.11 -28.81 -3.11
CA ASN A 44 -2.81 -29.28 -2.62
C ASN A 44 -1.79 -28.20 -2.22
N THR A 45 -2.23 -27.02 -1.74
CA THR A 45 -1.30 -26.01 -1.19
C THR A 45 -1.88 -25.35 0.06
N GLU A 46 -1.00 -24.85 0.92
CA GLU A 46 -1.37 -24.01 2.06
C GLU A 46 -2.03 -22.72 1.58
N VAL A 47 -2.97 -22.21 2.38
CA VAL A 47 -3.61 -20.93 2.11
C VAL A 47 -2.60 -19.81 2.34
N MET A 48 -2.25 -19.10 1.26
CA MET A 48 -1.32 -17.96 1.31
C MET A 48 -2.10 -16.63 1.37
N PRO A 49 -1.55 -15.60 2.04
CA PRO A 49 -2.16 -14.27 2.03
C PRO A 49 -2.24 -13.71 0.61
N VAL A 50 -3.40 -13.14 0.27
CA VAL A 50 -3.66 -12.53 -1.04
C VAL A 50 -3.62 -11.02 -0.91
N ASP A 51 -2.98 -10.34 -1.85
CA ASP A 51 -2.97 -8.87 -1.90
C ASP A 51 -4.37 -8.38 -2.34
N ILE A 52 -4.94 -7.43 -1.57
CA ILE A 52 -6.22 -6.80 -1.88
C ILE A 52 -6.00 -5.30 -2.05
N TYR A 53 -6.55 -4.72 -3.12
CA TYR A 53 -6.40 -3.30 -3.44
C TYR A 53 -7.67 -2.47 -3.28
N ASP A 54 -8.84 -3.09 -3.42
CA ASP A 54 -10.11 -2.40 -3.28
C ASP A 54 -11.18 -3.30 -2.63
N LYS A 55 -12.31 -2.68 -2.29
CA LYS A 55 -13.44 -3.38 -1.70
C LYS A 55 -14.03 -4.43 -2.65
N ALA A 56 -14.13 -4.13 -3.94
CA ALA A 56 -14.77 -5.02 -4.91
C ALA A 56 -14.00 -6.33 -5.06
N GLN A 57 -12.67 -6.26 -5.17
CA GLN A 57 -11.77 -7.39 -5.18
C GLN A 57 -11.85 -8.19 -3.87
N ALA A 58 -11.95 -7.51 -2.72
CA ALA A 58 -12.12 -8.18 -1.43
C ALA A 58 -13.44 -8.95 -1.34
N ASP A 59 -14.54 -8.36 -1.79
CA ASP A 59 -15.87 -8.97 -1.77
C ASP A 59 -15.95 -10.15 -2.78
N LEU A 60 -15.23 -10.07 -3.91
CA LEU A 60 -15.11 -11.17 -4.87
C LEU A 60 -14.31 -12.35 -4.32
N LEU A 61 -13.18 -12.08 -3.64
CA LEU A 61 -12.28 -13.13 -3.14
C LEU A 61 -12.77 -13.78 -1.84
N PHE A 62 -13.44 -13.01 -0.97
CA PHE A 62 -13.76 -13.42 0.41
C PHE A 62 -15.27 -13.36 0.73
N GLY A 63 -16.06 -12.62 -0.06
CA GLY A 63 -17.50 -12.41 0.19
C GLY A 63 -18.41 -13.33 -0.62
N ASN A 64 -17.84 -14.33 -1.32
CA ASN A 64 -18.55 -15.20 -2.26
C ASN A 64 -19.38 -14.43 -3.31
N GLY A 65 -19.05 -13.15 -3.57
CA GLY A 65 -19.72 -12.28 -4.56
C GLY A 65 -21.08 -11.72 -4.17
N GLU A 66 -21.71 -12.16 -3.08
CA GLU A 66 -23.09 -11.78 -2.71
C GLU A 66 -23.20 -10.95 -1.43
N THR A 67 -22.24 -11.09 -0.50
CA THR A 67 -22.25 -10.38 0.79
C THR A 67 -20.96 -9.60 0.98
N THR A 68 -21.04 -8.40 1.56
CA THR A 68 -19.85 -7.66 1.98
C THR A 68 -19.01 -8.47 2.95
N SER A 69 -17.75 -8.75 2.57
CA SER A 69 -16.81 -9.54 3.38
C SER A 69 -16.23 -8.71 4.53
N GLU A 70 -15.75 -9.38 5.58
CA GLU A 70 -15.00 -8.71 6.63
C GLU A 70 -13.76 -8.01 6.02
N ALA A 71 -13.10 -8.67 5.07
CA ALA A 71 -11.98 -8.13 4.30
C ALA A 71 -12.34 -6.83 3.57
N GLY A 72 -13.49 -6.79 2.89
CA GLY A 72 -13.98 -5.61 2.16
C GLY A 72 -14.26 -4.40 3.07
N ARG A 73 -14.75 -4.66 4.30
CA ARG A 73 -14.95 -3.60 5.30
C ARG A 73 -13.63 -3.08 5.86
N MET A 74 -12.68 -3.97 6.13
CA MET A 74 -11.37 -3.61 6.67
C MET A 74 -10.55 -2.80 5.66
N ILE A 75 -10.51 -3.20 4.38
CA ILE A 75 -9.76 -2.46 3.37
C ILE A 75 -10.34 -1.06 3.11
N THR A 76 -11.66 -0.92 3.14
CA THR A 76 -12.32 0.38 3.00
C THR A 76 -11.87 1.34 4.10
N ALA A 77 -11.78 0.86 5.34
CA ALA A 77 -11.29 1.65 6.47
C ALA A 77 -9.79 1.96 6.36
N ALA A 78 -8.98 0.99 5.93
CA ALA A 78 -7.54 1.13 5.79
C ALA A 78 -7.15 2.15 4.72
N ILE A 79 -7.73 2.06 3.51
CA ILE A 79 -7.48 3.01 2.42
C ILE A 79 -7.91 4.43 2.80
N LYS A 80 -9.01 4.56 3.54
CA LYS A 80 -9.49 5.87 4.04
C LYS A 80 -8.51 6.50 5.04
N THR A 81 -7.80 5.68 5.81
CA THR A 81 -6.88 6.13 6.84
C THR A 81 -5.48 6.40 6.29
N ASN A 82 -4.99 5.53 5.40
CA ASN A 82 -3.71 5.67 4.74
C ASN A 82 -3.76 5.07 3.33
N ARG A 83 -3.65 5.93 2.30
CA ARG A 83 -3.72 5.52 0.88
C ARG A 83 -2.47 4.78 0.39
N VAL A 84 -1.36 4.83 1.13
CA VAL A 84 -0.06 4.27 0.71
C VAL A 84 0.18 2.90 1.36
N VAL A 85 -0.76 2.41 2.18
CA VAL A 85 -0.60 1.13 2.88
C VAL A 85 -0.86 -0.05 1.92
N SER A 86 0.01 -1.05 1.95
CA SER A 86 -0.18 -2.30 1.22
C SER A 86 -0.94 -3.29 2.10
N VAL A 87 -2.01 -3.89 1.57
CA VAL A 87 -2.89 -4.78 2.34
C VAL A 87 -2.86 -6.18 1.76
N GLN A 88 -2.68 -7.15 2.66
CA GLN A 88 -2.90 -8.57 2.40
C GLN A 88 -4.04 -9.08 3.28
N CYS A 89 -4.72 -10.11 2.81
CA CYS A 89 -5.75 -10.79 3.57
C CYS A 89 -5.55 -12.30 3.56
N LEU A 90 -5.81 -12.92 4.70
CA LEU A 90 -5.85 -14.35 4.91
C LEU A 90 -7.19 -14.70 5.55
N GLY A 91 -7.98 -15.50 4.83
CA GLY A 91 -9.25 -16.03 5.29
C GLY A 91 -9.12 -17.45 5.84
N LYS A 92 -10.22 -18.01 6.33
CA LYS A 92 -10.29 -19.40 6.75
C LYS A 92 -10.23 -20.33 5.53
N PRO A 93 -9.50 -21.46 5.62
CA PRO A 93 -9.53 -22.46 4.57
C PRO A 93 -10.97 -22.94 4.37
N ALA A 94 -11.46 -22.90 3.12
CA ALA A 94 -12.73 -23.52 2.78
C ALA A 94 -12.63 -25.03 3.07
N GLN A 95 -13.40 -25.52 4.04
CA GLN A 95 -13.48 -26.96 4.32
C GLN A 95 -14.00 -27.67 3.07
N GLN A 96 -13.15 -28.49 2.45
CA GLN A 96 -13.60 -29.47 1.46
C GLN A 96 -14.56 -30.42 2.18
N SER A 97 -15.82 -30.44 1.73
CA SER A 97 -16.86 -31.37 2.19
C SER A 97 -16.85 -32.62 1.32
#